data_AF-A0A814HS43-F1
#
_entry.id   AF-A0A814HS43-F1
#
_cell.length_a   1.000
_cell.length_b   1.000
_cell.length_c   1.000
_cell.angle_alpha   90.00
_cell.angle_beta   90.00
_cell.angle_gamma   90.00
#
_symmetry.space_group_name_H-M   'P 1'
#
loop_
_entity.id
_entity.type
_entity.pdbx_description
1 polymer ?
#
loop_
_entity_poly.entity_id
_entity_poly.type
_entity_poly.pdbx_seq_one_letter_code
_entity_poly.pdbx_strand_id
1 'polypeptide(L)'
;MTKAILFVLLLIGIYQINATIPLSTLKSDAKELTSIFKEYLNIPTFGKFHKQYRETACNYMKKCCPSLRPSYFSILTNGTLDSECSKHGSFMPKGSSGVQCLMIKNEYYQMKRNPIANQSAPLLSHDKQTVEYQSKIIMTAEKVCSQNELEHYVCDSDDLSRYLSCNLKVLQKISEDDGKKYYKRFIQLWKTTESKDNQKLTEYFSKH
;
A
#
# COMPACT_ATOMS: atom_id res chain seq x y z
N MET A 1 9.84 -53.74 26.35
CA MET A 1 10.54 -52.71 25.55
C MET A 1 9.50 -51.79 24.89
N THR A 2 8.79 -50.98 25.68
CA THR A 2 7.61 -50.22 25.19
C THR A 2 7.60 -48.75 25.62
N LYS A 3 8.58 -48.33 26.44
CA LYS A 3 8.68 -46.95 26.94
C LYS A 3 9.55 -46.02 26.08
N ALA A 4 10.40 -46.57 25.22
CA ALA A 4 11.30 -45.78 24.36
C ALA A 4 10.58 -45.15 23.15
N ILE A 5 9.55 -45.82 22.61
CA ILE A 5 8.83 -45.35 21.42
C ILE A 5 7.93 -44.15 21.73
N LEU A 6 7.37 -44.07 22.95
CA LEU A 6 6.55 -42.94 23.37
C LEU A 6 7.38 -41.65 23.54
N PHE A 7 8.65 -41.76 23.94
CA PHE A 7 9.52 -40.60 24.16
C PHE A 7 10.04 -39.99 22.84
N VAL A 8 10.25 -40.82 21.81
CA VAL A 8 10.65 -40.36 20.47
C VAL A 8 9.49 -39.65 19.76
N LEU A 9 8.24 -40.10 19.94
CA LEU A 9 7.06 -39.41 19.39
C LEU A 9 6.75 -38.09 20.10
N LEU A 10 7.06 -37.97 21.40
CA LEU A 10 6.97 -36.69 22.14
C LEU A 10 8.06 -35.69 21.73
N LEU A 11 9.23 -36.14 21.26
CA LEU A 11 10.29 -35.27 20.75
C LEU A 11 10.08 -34.86 19.29
N ILE A 12 9.50 -35.74 18.45
CA ILE A 12 9.17 -35.41 17.05
C ILE A 12 7.92 -34.51 16.98
N GLY A 13 6.98 -34.66 17.91
CA GLY A 13 5.79 -33.80 18.02
C GLY A 13 6.10 -32.35 18.45
N ILE A 14 7.29 -32.08 18.97
CA ILE A 14 7.73 -30.73 19.37
C ILE A 14 8.56 -30.06 18.26
N TYR A 15 9.03 -30.78 17.25
CA TYR A 15 9.89 -30.21 16.18
C TYR A 15 9.14 -29.54 15.01
N GLN A 16 7.82 -29.38 15.13
CA GLN A 16 7.08 -28.37 14.37
C GLN A 16 6.73 -27.17 15.24
N ILE A 17 7.70 -26.68 16.02
CA ILE A 17 7.65 -25.28 16.46
C ILE A 17 7.62 -24.45 15.17
N ASN A 18 6.42 -24.03 14.75
CA ASN A 18 6.20 -22.92 13.86
C ASN A 18 7.05 -21.77 14.42
N ALA A 19 8.28 -21.63 13.92
CA ALA A 19 9.20 -20.64 14.43
C ALA A 19 8.59 -19.27 14.08
N THR A 20 7.88 -18.70 15.03
CA THR A 20 7.23 -17.39 14.91
C THR A 20 8.31 -16.38 14.56
N ILE A 21 8.00 -15.50 13.61
CA ILE A 21 8.93 -14.43 13.26
C ILE A 21 9.07 -13.51 14.49
N PRO A 22 10.29 -13.27 15.00
CA PRO A 22 10.47 -12.38 16.14
C PRO A 22 9.93 -10.98 15.84
N LEU A 23 9.29 -10.34 16.81
CA LEU A 23 8.76 -8.97 16.66
C LEU A 23 9.85 -7.96 16.27
N SER A 24 11.09 -8.18 16.70
CA SER A 24 12.25 -7.36 16.28
C SER A 24 12.52 -7.46 14.78
N THR A 25 12.40 -8.66 14.19
CA THR A 25 12.52 -8.88 12.75
C THR A 25 11.40 -8.17 12.00
N LEU A 26 10.14 -8.33 12.44
CA LEU A 26 8.99 -7.64 11.83
C LEU A 26 9.17 -6.11 11.86
N LYS A 27 9.64 -5.56 13.00
CA LYS A 27 9.93 -4.12 13.14
C LYS A 27 11.06 -3.66 12.23
N SER A 28 12.12 -4.47 12.08
CA SER A 28 13.23 -4.17 11.18
C SER A 28 12.76 -4.15 9.72
N ASP A 29 12.02 -5.17 9.30
CA ASP A 29 11.49 -5.28 7.94
C ASP A 29 10.50 -4.15 7.62
N ALA A 30 9.62 -3.79 8.55
CA ALA A 30 8.69 -2.67 8.39
C ALA A 30 9.42 -1.32 8.23
N LYS A 31 10.50 -1.11 8.99
CA LYS A 31 11.35 0.10 8.87
C LYS A 31 12.06 0.16 7.52
N GLU A 32 12.57 -0.97 7.05
CA GLU A 32 13.24 -1.06 5.75
C GLU A 32 12.27 -0.75 4.60
N LEU A 33 11.07 -1.36 4.60
CA LEU A 33 10.01 -1.02 3.62
C LEU A 33 9.63 0.46 3.69
N THR A 34 9.53 1.03 4.90
CA THR A 34 9.25 2.46 5.07
C THR A 34 10.38 3.33 4.50
N SER A 35 11.63 2.89 4.58
CA SER A 35 12.78 3.57 3.96
C SER A 35 12.69 3.53 2.44
N ILE A 36 12.36 2.37 1.86
CA ILE A 36 12.17 2.22 0.41
C ILE A 36 11.02 3.11 -0.08
N PHE A 37 9.91 3.15 0.64
CA PHE A 37 8.81 4.07 0.32
C PHE A 37 9.23 5.55 0.46
N LYS A 38 10.06 5.89 1.45
CA LYS A 38 10.62 7.24 1.57
C LYS A 38 11.50 7.59 0.37
N GLU A 39 12.30 6.66 -0.14
CA GLU A 39 13.09 6.87 -1.37
C GLU A 39 12.18 7.15 -2.56
N TYR A 40 11.11 6.38 -2.74
CA TYR A 40 10.09 6.60 -3.77
C TYR A 40 9.53 8.03 -3.76
N LEU A 41 9.17 8.52 -2.56
CA LEU A 41 8.62 9.87 -2.39
C LEU A 41 9.64 11.00 -2.61
N ASN A 42 10.93 10.68 -2.54
CA ASN A 42 12.03 11.64 -2.71
C ASN A 42 12.63 11.62 -4.12
N ILE A 43 12.11 10.80 -5.03
CA ILE A 43 12.52 10.84 -6.44
C ILE A 43 12.20 12.24 -7.00
N PRO A 44 13.18 12.99 -7.52
CA PRO A 44 12.95 14.33 -8.07
C PRO A 44 11.86 14.32 -9.13
N THR A 45 11.07 15.40 -9.19
CA THR A 45 9.93 15.57 -10.12
C THR A 45 8.76 14.61 -9.86
N PHE A 46 9.01 13.31 -9.90
CA PHE A 46 8.02 12.25 -9.70
C PHE A 46 7.44 12.22 -8.29
N GLY A 47 8.28 12.26 -7.25
CA GLY A 47 7.82 12.22 -5.86
C GLY A 47 6.91 13.39 -5.52
N LYS A 48 7.25 14.60 -5.98
CA LYS A 48 6.39 15.79 -5.85
C LYS A 48 5.05 15.61 -6.55
N PHE A 49 5.07 15.13 -7.81
CA PHE A 49 3.86 14.84 -8.56
C PHE A 49 2.98 13.79 -7.86
N HIS A 50 3.58 12.69 -7.39
CA HIS A 50 2.87 11.62 -6.71
C HIS A 50 2.13 12.13 -5.47
N LYS A 51 2.81 12.88 -4.61
CA LYS A 51 2.20 13.50 -3.41
C LYS A 51 0.98 14.34 -3.79
N GLN A 52 1.16 15.28 -4.72
CA GLN A 52 0.08 16.15 -5.20
C GLN A 52 -1.07 15.35 -5.79
N TYR A 53 -0.79 14.29 -6.56
CA TYR A 53 -1.80 13.41 -7.14
C TYR A 53 -2.63 12.70 -6.06
N ARG A 54 -1.98 12.14 -5.03
CA ARG A 54 -2.64 11.45 -3.91
C ARG A 54 -3.50 12.41 -3.08
N GLU A 55 -2.98 13.58 -2.74
CA GLU A 55 -3.71 14.63 -2.04
C GLU A 55 -4.95 15.07 -2.82
N THR A 56 -4.80 15.30 -4.12
CA THR A 56 -5.89 15.69 -5.02
C THR A 56 -6.96 14.60 -5.10
N ALA A 57 -6.56 13.34 -5.24
CA ALA A 57 -7.49 12.20 -5.28
C ALA A 57 -8.28 12.05 -3.97
N CYS A 58 -7.61 12.22 -2.83
CA CYS A 58 -8.26 12.21 -1.53
C CYS A 58 -9.21 13.39 -1.33
N ASN A 59 -8.82 14.60 -1.76
CA ASN A 59 -9.70 15.77 -1.72
C ASN A 59 -10.91 15.59 -2.64
N TYR A 60 -10.72 14.98 -3.82
CA TYR A 60 -11.81 14.63 -4.72
C TYR A 60 -12.83 13.72 -4.02
N MET A 61 -12.38 12.64 -3.37
CA MET A 61 -13.28 11.78 -2.61
C MET A 61 -13.96 12.51 -1.44
N LYS A 62 -13.22 13.28 -0.65
CA LYS A 62 -13.76 14.00 0.52
C LYS A 62 -14.87 14.98 0.12
N LYS A 63 -14.71 15.65 -1.02
CA LYS A 63 -15.62 16.72 -1.47
C LYS A 63 -16.76 16.22 -2.34
N CYS A 64 -16.51 15.22 -3.18
CA CYS A 64 -17.49 14.74 -4.15
C CYS A 64 -18.18 13.45 -3.75
N CYS A 65 -17.51 12.60 -2.96
CA CYS A 65 -17.96 11.23 -2.67
C CYS A 65 -17.76 10.88 -1.19
N PRO A 66 -18.26 11.71 -0.24
CA PRO A 66 -17.98 11.54 1.19
C PRO A 66 -18.57 10.24 1.76
N SER A 67 -19.63 9.71 1.15
CA SER A 67 -20.23 8.42 1.50
C SER A 67 -19.29 7.23 1.31
N LEU A 68 -18.28 7.38 0.45
CA LEU A 68 -17.29 6.34 0.16
C LEU A 68 -16.12 6.33 1.15
N ARG A 69 -16.12 7.19 2.18
CA ARG A 69 -15.04 7.27 3.19
C ARG A 69 -14.56 5.92 3.73
N PRO A 70 -15.45 4.99 4.10
CA PRO A 70 -15.02 3.68 4.60
C PRO A 70 -14.20 2.86 3.58
N SER A 71 -14.33 3.15 2.28
CA SER A 71 -13.67 2.42 1.19
C SER A 71 -12.56 3.22 0.50
N TYR A 72 -12.13 4.36 1.06
CA TYR A 72 -11.11 5.23 0.46
C TYR A 72 -9.83 4.49 0.11
N PHE A 73 -9.40 3.60 0.99
CA PHE A 73 -8.18 2.84 0.80
C PHE A 73 -8.25 1.98 -0.46
N SER A 74 -9.18 1.03 -0.53
CA SER A 74 -9.36 0.16 -1.71
C SER A 74 -9.63 0.95 -2.99
N ILE A 75 -10.46 2.00 -2.93
CA ILE A 75 -10.78 2.81 -4.11
C ILE A 75 -9.53 3.48 -4.69
N LEU A 76 -8.68 4.05 -3.83
CA LEU A 76 -7.47 4.76 -4.26
C LEU A 76 -6.31 3.82 -4.60
N THR A 77 -6.21 2.66 -3.98
CA THR A 77 -5.18 1.67 -4.33
C THR A 77 -5.52 0.92 -5.61
N ASN A 78 -6.80 0.65 -5.86
CA ASN A 78 -7.25 -0.08 -7.05
C ASN A 78 -7.50 0.84 -8.26
N GLY A 79 -7.38 2.16 -8.09
CA GLY A 79 -7.58 3.13 -9.19
C GLY A 79 -9.04 3.23 -9.67
N THR A 80 -10.02 2.85 -8.83
CA THR A 80 -11.45 2.83 -9.18
C THR A 80 -12.18 4.12 -8.80
N LEU A 81 -11.44 5.17 -8.44
CA LEU A 81 -12.00 6.44 -7.96
C LEU A 81 -13.09 7.01 -8.88
N ASP A 82 -12.79 7.15 -10.17
CA ASP A 82 -13.74 7.74 -11.12
C ASP A 82 -15.03 6.92 -11.22
N SER A 83 -14.93 5.60 -11.28
CA SER A 83 -16.11 4.72 -11.40
C SER A 83 -16.93 4.70 -10.12
N GLU A 84 -16.29 4.61 -8.95
CA GLU A 84 -17.00 4.50 -7.68
C GLU A 84 -17.66 5.82 -7.29
N CYS A 85 -16.97 6.95 -7.50
CA CYS A 85 -17.56 8.28 -7.33
C CYS A 85 -18.77 8.51 -8.24
N SER A 86 -18.71 8.03 -9.49
CA SER A 86 -19.83 8.19 -10.43
C SER A 86 -21.04 7.32 -10.05
N LYS A 87 -20.83 6.10 -9.54
CA LYS A 87 -21.89 5.17 -9.13
C LYS A 87 -22.57 5.57 -7.82
N HIS A 88 -21.78 5.98 -6.82
CA HIS A 88 -22.26 6.16 -5.44
C HIS A 88 -22.53 7.60 -5.04
N GLY A 89 -22.50 8.51 -6.01
CA GLY A 89 -23.07 9.83 -5.89
C GLY A 89 -22.15 10.89 -6.46
N SER A 90 -22.46 11.33 -7.68
CA SER A 90 -22.40 12.76 -7.96
C SER A 90 -23.61 13.44 -7.28
N PHE A 91 -23.67 13.41 -5.96
CA PHE A 91 -24.50 14.38 -5.26
C PHE A 91 -23.70 15.68 -5.37
N MET A 92 -23.76 16.36 -6.53
CA MET A 92 -23.20 17.70 -6.63
C MET A 92 -23.95 18.53 -5.60
N PRO A 93 -23.31 18.88 -4.47
CA PRO A 93 -24.02 19.62 -3.45
C PRO A 93 -24.40 20.96 -4.08
N LYS A 94 -25.65 21.42 -3.94
CA LYS A 94 -26.05 22.72 -4.51
C LYS A 94 -25.23 23.84 -3.86
N GLY A 95 -24.91 24.89 -4.61
CA GLY A 95 -24.15 26.04 -4.11
C GLY A 95 -22.63 25.84 -4.10
N SER A 96 -21.94 26.47 -3.14
CA SER A 96 -20.47 26.55 -3.10
C SER A 96 -19.76 25.19 -3.02
N SER A 97 -20.38 24.20 -2.38
CA SER A 97 -19.85 22.84 -2.25
C SER A 97 -19.84 22.07 -3.60
N GLY A 98 -20.78 22.33 -4.50
CA GLY A 98 -20.79 21.78 -5.87
C GLY A 98 -19.69 22.37 -6.74
N VAL A 99 -19.44 23.68 -6.60
CA VAL A 99 -18.32 24.35 -7.28
C VAL A 99 -16.98 23.79 -6.79
N GLN A 100 -16.80 23.61 -5.48
CA GLN A 100 -15.58 22.98 -4.93
C GLN A 100 -15.37 21.55 -5.46
N CYS A 101 -16.44 20.75 -5.53
CA CYS A 101 -16.36 19.40 -6.09
C CYS A 101 -15.94 19.41 -7.57
N LEU A 102 -16.53 20.29 -8.39
CA LEU A 102 -16.17 20.43 -9.79
C LEU A 102 -14.72 20.88 -9.99
N MET A 103 -14.25 21.84 -9.18
CA MET A 103 -12.87 22.32 -9.23
C MET A 103 -11.87 21.20 -8.92
N ILE A 104 -12.05 20.48 -7.81
CA ILE A 104 -11.13 19.40 -7.43
C ILE A 104 -11.20 18.21 -8.39
N LYS A 105 -12.38 17.92 -8.94
CA LYS A 105 -12.54 16.89 -9.98
C LYS A 105 -11.77 17.27 -11.24
N ASN A 106 -11.85 18.53 -11.67
CA ASN A 106 -11.08 19.01 -12.81
C ASN A 106 -9.57 18.93 -12.52
N GLU A 107 -9.12 19.37 -11.35
CA GLU A 107 -7.71 19.24 -10.92
C GLU A 107 -7.23 17.79 -10.97
N TYR A 108 -8.02 16.85 -10.43
CA TYR A 108 -7.73 15.43 -10.49
C TYR A 108 -7.55 14.93 -11.94
N TYR A 109 -8.43 15.33 -12.87
CA TYR A 109 -8.27 14.96 -14.28
C TYR A 109 -7.05 15.59 -14.95
N GLN A 110 -6.70 16.83 -14.60
CA GLN A 110 -5.47 17.45 -15.11
C GLN A 110 -4.25 16.69 -14.61
N MET A 111 -4.24 16.26 -13.34
CA MET A 111 -3.16 15.43 -12.80
C MET A 111 -3.05 14.07 -13.51
N LYS A 112 -4.17 13.42 -13.84
CA LYS A 112 -4.17 12.17 -14.65
C LYS A 112 -3.63 12.37 -16.06
N ARG A 113 -3.78 13.57 -16.62
CA ARG A 113 -3.27 13.93 -17.96
C ARG A 113 -1.84 14.46 -17.94
N ASN A 114 -1.27 14.67 -16.75
CA ASN A 114 0.11 15.13 -16.62
C ASN A 114 1.05 14.11 -17.29
N PRO A 115 2.02 14.55 -18.12
CA PRO A 115 2.98 13.66 -18.75
C PRO A 115 3.68 12.70 -17.78
N ILE A 116 3.97 13.14 -16.56
CA ILE A 116 4.61 12.34 -15.51
C ILE A 116 3.77 11.09 -15.18
N ALA A 117 2.43 11.20 -15.18
CA ALA A 117 1.54 10.07 -14.92
C ALA A 117 1.67 8.99 -16.01
N ASN A 118 1.70 9.43 -17.28
CA ASN A 118 1.83 8.52 -18.43
C ASN A 118 3.23 7.92 -18.56
N GLN A 119 4.25 8.67 -18.18
CA GLN A 119 5.65 8.25 -18.24
C GLN A 119 6.02 7.28 -17.11
N SER A 120 5.40 7.41 -15.93
CA SER A 120 5.67 6.55 -14.78
C SER A 120 5.00 5.17 -14.87
N ALA A 121 3.79 5.09 -15.42
CA ALA A 121 3.04 3.83 -15.54
C ALA A 121 3.83 2.66 -16.17
N PRO A 122 4.54 2.81 -17.31
CA PRO A 122 5.32 1.71 -17.89
C PRO A 122 6.59 1.34 -17.09
N LEU A 123 7.03 2.20 -16.16
CA LEU A 123 8.22 1.95 -15.34
C LEU A 123 7.90 1.03 -14.14
N LEU A 124 6.70 1.14 -13.59
CA LEU A 124 6.24 0.35 -12.46
C LEU A 124 6.02 -1.12 -12.84
N SER A 125 6.30 -2.03 -11.91
CA SER A 125 6.16 -3.46 -12.13
C SER A 125 4.68 -3.87 -12.09
N HIS A 126 4.25 -4.58 -13.14
CA HIS A 126 2.87 -5.04 -13.32
C HIS A 126 2.82 -6.54 -13.69
N ASP A 127 3.87 -7.29 -13.39
CA ASP A 127 3.84 -8.73 -13.59
C ASP A 127 2.85 -9.41 -12.63
N LYS A 128 2.38 -10.60 -13.00
CA LYS A 128 1.36 -11.34 -12.25
C LYS A 128 1.73 -11.51 -10.77
N GLN A 129 3.00 -11.83 -10.49
CA GLN A 129 3.45 -12.04 -9.11
C GLN A 129 3.42 -10.74 -8.31
N THR A 130 3.77 -9.61 -8.96
CA THR A 130 3.68 -8.28 -8.37
C THR A 130 2.24 -7.91 -8.00
N VAL A 131 1.31 -8.08 -8.93
CA VAL A 131 -0.11 -7.79 -8.70
C VAL A 131 -0.70 -8.65 -7.58
N GLU A 132 -0.35 -9.94 -7.53
CA GLU A 132 -0.83 -10.86 -6.50
C GLU A 132 -0.39 -10.45 -5.09
N TYR A 133 0.88 -10.08 -4.90
CA TYR A 133 1.34 -9.66 -3.56
C TYR A 133 0.81 -8.28 -3.19
N GLN A 134 0.72 -7.32 -4.13
CA GLN A 134 0.11 -6.01 -3.87
C GLN A 134 -1.35 -6.15 -3.44
N SER A 135 -2.10 -7.02 -4.10
CA SER A 135 -3.47 -7.36 -3.70
C SER A 135 -3.52 -7.92 -2.28
N LYS A 136 -2.62 -8.85 -1.93
CA LYS A 136 -2.51 -9.39 -0.56
C LYS A 136 -2.19 -8.30 0.46
N ILE A 137 -1.29 -7.35 0.15
CA ILE A 137 -0.98 -6.20 1.03
C ILE A 137 -2.26 -5.39 1.28
N ILE A 138 -2.95 -4.98 0.20
CA ILE A 138 -4.15 -4.16 0.28
C ILE A 138 -5.23 -4.86 1.12
N MET A 139 -5.55 -6.11 0.80
CA MET A 139 -6.56 -6.90 1.52
C MET A 139 -6.19 -7.14 2.98
N THR A 140 -4.89 -7.27 3.29
CA THR A 140 -4.43 -7.46 4.67
C THR A 140 -4.50 -6.15 5.43
N ALA A 141 -4.05 -5.03 4.82
CA ALA A 141 -4.09 -3.71 5.41
C ALA A 141 -5.52 -3.31 5.81
N GLU A 142 -6.51 -3.53 4.94
CA GLU A 142 -7.93 -3.26 5.25
C GLU A 142 -8.46 -4.03 6.46
N LYS A 143 -7.89 -5.20 6.77
CA LYS A 143 -8.32 -6.02 7.91
C LYS A 143 -7.66 -5.62 9.22
N VAL A 144 -6.43 -5.10 9.17
CA VAL A 144 -5.58 -4.95 10.38
C VAL A 144 -5.23 -3.52 10.72
N CYS A 145 -5.23 -2.62 9.74
CA CYS A 145 -4.96 -1.21 9.95
C CYS A 145 -6.25 -0.48 10.32
N SER A 146 -6.15 0.48 11.22
CA SER A 146 -7.26 1.37 11.56
C SER A 146 -7.61 2.26 10.36
N GLN A 147 -8.86 2.73 10.31
CA GLN A 147 -9.30 3.67 9.28
C GLN A 147 -8.39 4.89 9.16
N ASN A 148 -7.91 5.41 10.30
CA ASN A 148 -7.00 6.55 10.31
C ASN A 148 -5.64 6.20 9.68
N GLU A 149 -5.07 5.04 9.98
CA GLU A 149 -3.83 4.59 9.32
C GLU A 149 -4.02 4.41 7.82
N LEU A 150 -5.13 3.80 7.40
CA LEU A 150 -5.45 3.58 6.00
C LEU A 150 -5.65 4.89 5.25
N GLU A 151 -6.39 5.84 5.82
CA GLU A 151 -6.58 7.18 5.23
C GLU A 151 -5.25 7.92 5.08
N HIS A 152 -4.39 7.92 6.10
CA HIS A 152 -3.07 8.54 5.99
C HIS A 152 -2.17 7.82 4.97
N TYR A 153 -2.18 6.48 4.97
CA TYR A 153 -1.41 5.68 4.01
C TYR A 153 -1.67 6.10 2.56
N VAL A 154 -2.92 6.43 2.23
CA VAL A 154 -3.32 6.78 0.87
C VAL A 154 -3.35 8.27 0.57
N CYS A 155 -3.59 9.12 1.57
CA CYS A 155 -3.81 10.56 1.40
C CYS A 155 -2.66 11.45 1.84
N ASP A 156 -1.86 11.00 2.80
CA ASP A 156 -0.81 11.79 3.44
C ASP A 156 0.47 10.96 3.40
N SER A 157 1.06 10.90 2.20
CA SER A 157 2.22 10.05 1.96
C SER A 157 3.46 10.50 2.75
N ASP A 158 3.46 11.69 3.37
CA ASP A 158 4.59 12.19 4.16
C ASP A 158 4.55 11.75 5.63
N ASP A 159 3.40 11.30 6.15
CA ASP A 159 3.32 10.67 7.47
C ASP A 159 3.79 9.20 7.43
N LEU A 160 5.11 9.04 7.40
CA LEU A 160 5.79 7.74 7.43
C LEU A 160 5.53 6.96 8.72
N SER A 161 5.05 7.60 9.80
CA SER A 161 4.79 6.91 11.06
C SER A 161 3.55 6.01 10.97
N ARG A 162 2.51 6.47 10.28
CA ARG A 162 1.28 5.71 10.02
C ARG A 162 1.51 4.62 8.99
N TYR A 163 2.30 4.92 7.96
CA TYR A 163 2.77 3.94 7.00
C TYR A 163 3.52 2.79 7.69
N LEU A 164 4.51 3.12 8.53
CA LEU A 164 5.26 2.14 9.33
C LEU A 164 4.37 1.30 10.24
N SER A 165 3.43 1.95 10.94
CA SER A 165 2.52 1.25 11.87
C SER A 165 1.62 0.25 11.13
N CYS A 166 1.05 0.65 9.99
CA CYS A 166 0.22 -0.24 9.18
C CYS A 166 1.05 -1.39 8.59
N ASN A 167 2.24 -1.11 8.03
CA ASN A 167 3.12 -2.15 7.50
C ASN A 167 3.53 -3.17 8.57
N LEU A 168 3.82 -2.74 9.80
CA LEU A 168 4.12 -3.67 10.89
C LEU A 168 2.95 -4.63 11.16
N LYS A 169 1.72 -4.13 11.17
CA LYS A 169 0.51 -4.96 11.37
C LYS A 169 0.27 -5.92 10.20
N VAL A 170 0.47 -5.46 8.96
CA VAL A 170 0.39 -6.30 7.76
C VAL A 170 1.43 -7.42 7.82
N LEU A 171 2.69 -7.10 8.11
CA LEU A 171 3.77 -8.08 8.22
C LEU A 171 3.50 -9.09 9.35
N GLN A 172 3.02 -8.61 10.51
CA GLN A 172 2.62 -9.48 11.61
C GLN A 172 1.54 -10.46 11.15
N LYS A 173 0.47 -9.97 10.53
CA LYS A 173 -0.65 -10.81 10.08
C LYS A 173 -0.23 -11.84 9.03
N ILE A 174 0.59 -11.45 8.06
CA ILE A 174 1.14 -12.37 7.04
C ILE A 174 2.04 -13.43 7.69
N SER A 175 2.84 -13.04 8.69
CA SER A 175 3.69 -13.99 9.40
C SER A 175 2.89 -15.03 10.21
N GLU A 176 1.73 -14.62 10.74
CA GLU A 176 0.80 -15.47 11.48
C GLU A 176 0.02 -16.41 10.54
N ASP A 177 -0.51 -15.89 9.44
CA ASP A 177 -1.40 -16.63 8.53
C ASP A 177 -0.63 -17.63 7.64
N ASP A 178 0.49 -17.20 7.07
CA ASP A 178 1.16 -17.92 5.97
C ASP A 178 2.49 -18.57 6.41
N GLY A 179 2.93 -18.29 7.64
CA GLY A 179 4.11 -18.89 8.27
C GLY A 179 5.46 -18.37 7.75
N LYS A 180 6.55 -18.84 8.40
CA LYS A 180 7.91 -18.28 8.24
C LYS A 180 8.48 -18.37 6.82
N LYS A 181 8.28 -19.48 6.11
CA LYS A 181 8.83 -19.67 4.76
C LYS A 181 8.17 -18.73 3.75
N TYR A 182 6.85 -18.58 3.85
CA TYR A 182 6.11 -17.65 2.99
C TYR A 182 6.48 -16.21 3.32
N TYR A 183 6.47 -15.83 4.60
CA TYR A 183 6.88 -14.49 5.06
C TYR A 183 8.20 -14.03 4.45
N LYS A 184 9.25 -14.88 4.53
CA LYS A 184 10.58 -14.53 3.99
C LYS A 184 10.56 -14.29 2.48
N ARG A 185 9.83 -15.11 1.74
CA ARG A 185 9.69 -14.93 0.28
C ARG A 185 8.89 -13.67 -0.04
N PHE A 186 7.83 -13.42 0.73
CA PHE A 186 6.95 -12.27 0.58
C PHE A 186 7.70 -10.95 0.82
N ILE A 187 8.44 -10.84 1.93
CA ILE A 187 9.21 -9.62 2.24
C ILE A 187 10.32 -9.39 1.22
N GLN A 188 11.00 -10.45 0.77
CA GLN A 188 12.03 -10.33 -0.27
C GLN A 188 11.43 -9.83 -1.59
N LEU A 189 10.28 -10.35 -1.99
CA LEU A 189 9.58 -9.92 -3.19
C LEU A 189 9.17 -8.45 -3.09
N TRP A 190 8.54 -8.05 -1.98
CA TRP A 190 8.11 -6.67 -1.77
C TRP A 190 9.29 -5.70 -1.88
N LYS A 191 10.37 -5.93 -1.11
CA LYS A 191 11.57 -5.09 -1.14
C LYS A 191 12.17 -5.01 -2.54
N THR A 192 12.35 -6.16 -3.20
CA THR A 192 12.98 -6.22 -4.53
C THR A 192 12.15 -5.47 -5.57
N THR A 193 10.83 -5.64 -5.56
CA THR A 193 9.94 -4.97 -6.52
C THR A 193 9.95 -3.46 -6.31
N GLU A 194 9.77 -2.98 -5.08
CA GLU A 194 9.77 -1.54 -4.82
C GLU A 194 11.13 -0.89 -5.08
N SER A 195 12.23 -1.50 -4.66
CA SER A 195 13.58 -0.98 -4.95
C SER A 195 13.85 -0.92 -6.46
N LYS A 196 13.43 -1.94 -7.22
CA LYS A 196 13.58 -1.96 -8.68
C LYS A 196 12.76 -0.86 -9.35
N ASP A 197 11.54 -0.64 -8.89
CA ASP A 197 10.69 0.42 -9.43
C ASP A 197 11.22 1.81 -9.08
N ASN A 198 11.71 2.01 -7.84
CA ASN A 198 12.41 3.23 -7.44
C ASN A 198 13.62 3.51 -8.33
N GLN A 199 14.42 2.48 -8.62
CA GLN A 199 15.60 2.62 -9.48
C GLN A 199 15.20 3.09 -10.89
N LYS A 200 14.22 2.42 -11.53
CA LYS A 200 13.77 2.80 -12.88
C LYS A 200 13.20 4.22 -12.90
N LEU A 201 12.38 4.58 -11.92
CA LEU A 201 11.80 5.92 -11.79
C LEU A 201 12.91 6.97 -11.61
N THR A 202 13.88 6.70 -10.74
CA THR A 202 15.02 7.59 -10.50
C THR A 202 15.85 7.77 -11.77
N GLU A 203 16.21 6.68 -12.45
CA GLU A 203 16.98 6.72 -13.69
C GLU A 203 16.25 7.51 -14.80
N TYR A 204 14.92 7.37 -14.88
CA TYR A 204 14.12 8.08 -15.87
C TYR A 204 14.00 9.58 -15.55
N PHE A 205 13.52 9.92 -14.35
CA PHE A 205 13.21 11.30 -13.94
C PHE A 205 14.41 12.11 -13.45
N SER A 206 15.60 11.51 -13.33
CA SER A 206 16.84 12.28 -13.16
C SER A 206 17.43 12.78 -14.48
N LYS A 207 16.99 12.21 -15.62
CA LYS A 207 17.48 12.52 -16.96
C LYS A 207 16.51 13.37 -17.79
N HIS A 208 15.26 13.47 -17.35
CA HIS A 208 14.15 14.15 -18.02
C HIS A 208 13.46 15.08 -17.04
#